data_AF-A0A8C6AN60-F1
#
_entry.id   AF-A0A8C6AN60-F1
#
_cell.length_a   1.000
_cell.length_b   1.000
_cell.length_c   1.000
_cell.angle_alpha   90.00
_cell.angle_beta   90.00
_cell.angle_gamma   90.00
#
_symmetry.space_group_name_H-M   'P 1'
#
loop_
_entity.id
_entity.type
_entity.pdbx_description
1 polymer ?
#
loop_
_entity_poly.entity_id
_entity_poly.type
_entity_poly.pdbx_seq_one_letter_code
_entity_poly.pdbx_strand_id
1 'polypeptide(L)'
;MPGPASKRRVPVSQPGMADPHQLFDDTSSAQSRGYGAQRAPGGLGYPTASASPQSAFLGDPVSNMAMAYGSSLAAQGKELVDKNIDRFIPVTKLKYYFAVDTMYVGKKLGLLFFPYLHQDWEVQYQQDTPVAPRFDVNAPDLYIPAMAFITYVLVAGLALGTQDRFSPDLLGLQASSALAWLTLEVLAILLSLYLVTVNTDLTTIDLVAFLGYKYVGMIGGVLMGLLFGKIGYYLVLGWCCVSIFVFMIRTLRLKILAEAAAEGIPVRGARNQLRMYLTMAVAAAQPLLMYWLTFHLVR
;
A
#
# COMPACT_ATOMS: atom_id res chain seq x y z
N MET A 1 63.02 -40.01 37.06
CA MET A 1 62.50 -41.27 36.46
C MET A 1 61.20 -41.62 37.17
N PRO A 2 60.11 -41.99 36.49
CA PRO A 2 59.36 -41.29 35.44
C PRO A 2 57.86 -41.05 35.85
N GLY A 3 57.15 -40.13 35.18
CA GLY A 3 55.66 -40.18 35.07
C GLY A 3 55.22 -41.37 34.18
N PRO A 4 53.93 -41.70 33.95
CA PRO A 4 52.80 -40.83 33.56
C PRO A 4 51.46 -41.27 34.26
N ALA A 5 50.23 -40.77 34.04
CA ALA A 5 49.50 -40.55 32.79
C ALA A 5 48.37 -39.52 32.94
N SER A 6 48.41 -38.55 32.02
CA SER A 6 47.38 -37.55 31.75
C SER A 6 46.28 -38.17 30.88
N LYS A 7 45.02 -38.12 31.35
CA LYS A 7 43.85 -38.45 30.53
C LYS A 7 43.58 -37.32 29.55
N ARG A 8 44.01 -37.51 28.31
CA ARG A 8 43.72 -36.67 27.13
C ARG A 8 42.21 -36.67 26.86
N ARG A 9 41.56 -35.50 27.03
CA ARG A 9 40.20 -35.24 26.56
C ARG A 9 40.26 -34.99 25.05
N VAL A 10 39.53 -35.79 24.28
CA VAL A 10 39.31 -35.60 22.84
C VAL A 10 38.27 -34.49 22.67
N PRO A 11 38.46 -33.49 21.78
CA PRO A 11 37.39 -32.55 21.46
C PRO A 11 36.38 -33.25 20.56
N VAL A 12 35.16 -33.40 21.07
CA VAL A 12 33.98 -33.76 20.27
C VAL A 12 33.57 -32.53 19.48
N SER A 13 33.63 -32.64 18.15
CA SER A 13 33.02 -31.72 17.21
C SER A 13 31.50 -31.87 17.28
N GLN A 14 30.79 -30.79 17.59
CA GLN A 14 29.33 -30.67 17.45
C GLN A 14 28.99 -29.42 16.63
N PRO A 15 27.83 -29.43 15.96
CA PRO A 15 27.69 -29.03 14.57
C PRO A 15 27.43 -27.54 14.43
N GLY A 16 27.82 -27.00 13.27
CA GLY A 16 27.62 -25.61 12.90
C GLY A 16 26.18 -25.15 13.11
N MET A 17 26.07 -24.00 13.76
CA MET A 17 24.86 -23.24 13.95
C MET A 17 24.32 -22.86 12.56
N ALA A 18 23.15 -23.37 12.20
CA ALA A 18 22.46 -22.98 10.97
C ALA A 18 21.89 -21.56 11.16
N ASP A 19 22.35 -20.63 10.32
CA ASP A 19 21.77 -19.29 10.17
C ASP A 19 20.31 -19.40 9.70
N PRO A 20 19.34 -18.62 10.22
CA PRO A 20 17.93 -18.71 9.81
C PRO A 20 17.60 -18.14 8.42
N HIS A 21 18.60 -17.78 7.61
CA HIS A 21 18.39 -16.98 6.38
C HIS A 21 18.70 -17.69 5.05
N GLN A 22 18.84 -19.02 5.03
CA GLN A 22 19.07 -19.79 3.79
C GLN A 22 17.84 -20.59 3.34
N LEU A 23 16.76 -19.90 2.93
CA LEU A 23 15.61 -20.54 2.25
C LEU A 23 15.53 -20.20 0.75
N PHE A 24 16.55 -19.56 0.19
CA PHE A 24 16.60 -19.23 -1.23
C PHE A 24 18.04 -19.34 -1.75
N ASP A 25 18.56 -20.56 -1.80
CA ASP A 25 19.73 -20.87 -2.62
C ASP A 25 19.28 -21.24 -4.05
N ASP A 26 19.64 -20.35 -4.97
CA ASP A 26 20.16 -20.61 -6.32
C ASP A 26 19.56 -21.78 -7.12
N THR A 27 18.66 -21.47 -8.06
CA THR A 27 18.32 -22.36 -9.19
C THR A 27 18.67 -21.75 -10.55
N SER A 28 19.60 -20.80 -10.60
CA SER A 28 20.05 -20.20 -11.87
C SER A 28 21.56 -20.32 -12.08
N SER A 29 22.10 -21.52 -11.89
CA SER A 29 23.44 -21.85 -12.41
C SER A 29 23.59 -23.34 -12.64
N ALA A 30 22.93 -23.86 -13.68
CA ALA A 30 23.37 -25.09 -14.31
C ALA A 30 23.05 -25.05 -15.81
N GLN A 31 24.14 -25.15 -16.59
CA GLN A 31 24.19 -25.81 -17.89
C GLN A 31 23.89 -24.97 -19.15
N SER A 32 24.94 -24.37 -19.72
CA SER A 32 25.33 -24.70 -21.10
C SER A 32 26.78 -24.27 -21.38
N ARG A 33 27.64 -25.28 -21.53
CA ARG A 33 29.00 -25.18 -22.05
C ARG A 33 28.96 -24.80 -23.53
N GLY A 34 29.89 -23.96 -23.95
CA GLY A 34 30.03 -23.50 -25.32
C GLY A 34 30.37 -24.59 -26.34
N TYR A 35 30.10 -24.28 -27.61
CA TYR A 35 30.72 -24.91 -28.76
C TYR A 35 30.73 -23.96 -29.97
N GLY A 36 31.92 -23.81 -30.56
CA GLY A 36 32.16 -23.97 -32.00
C GLY A 36 31.43 -23.07 -33.00
N ALA A 37 32.22 -22.20 -33.65
CA ALA A 37 31.91 -21.66 -34.96
C ALA A 37 31.75 -22.77 -36.01
N GLN A 38 30.68 -22.73 -36.82
CA GLN A 38 30.70 -23.29 -38.18
C GLN A 38 29.56 -22.77 -39.08
N ARG A 39 29.99 -22.44 -40.30
CA ARG A 39 29.35 -22.19 -41.60
C ARG A 39 27.90 -22.70 -41.85
N ALA A 40 27.18 -21.87 -42.62
CA ALA A 40 25.96 -22.05 -43.45
C ALA A 40 25.83 -23.41 -44.21
N PRO A 41 24.67 -23.83 -44.81
CA PRO A 41 23.62 -22.99 -45.44
C PRO A 41 22.14 -23.47 -45.42
N GLY A 42 21.24 -22.60 -45.91
CA GLY A 42 19.84 -22.87 -46.31
C GLY A 42 18.83 -22.24 -45.35
N GLY A 43 17.85 -21.43 -45.73
CA GLY A 43 17.26 -21.07 -47.02
C GLY A 43 15.76 -20.92 -46.77
N LEU A 44 15.21 -19.71 -46.81
CA LEU A 44 13.77 -19.43 -47.00
C LEU A 44 13.60 -17.90 -47.16
N GLY A 45 13.22 -17.52 -48.39
CA GLY A 45 13.18 -16.13 -48.84
C GLY A 45 11.87 -15.42 -48.53
N TYR A 46 11.99 -14.11 -48.31
CA TYR A 46 10.95 -13.11 -48.53
C TYR A 46 11.56 -11.97 -49.36
N PRO A 47 10.82 -11.39 -50.33
CA PRO A 47 11.38 -10.45 -51.30
C PRO A 47 11.69 -9.09 -50.65
N THR A 48 12.96 -8.70 -50.77
CA THR A 48 13.46 -7.38 -50.37
C THR A 48 13.01 -6.32 -51.37
N ALA A 49 12.24 -5.34 -50.90
CA ALA A 49 12.10 -4.06 -51.57
C ALA A 49 13.46 -3.35 -51.59
N SER A 50 13.88 -2.90 -52.77
CA SER A 50 15.14 -2.22 -53.03
C SER A 50 15.24 -0.90 -52.25
N ALA A 51 15.90 -0.93 -51.09
CA ALA A 51 16.39 0.27 -50.43
C ALA A 51 17.81 0.58 -50.92
N SER A 52 18.01 1.81 -51.36
CA SER A 52 19.27 2.32 -51.90
C SER A 52 20.43 2.22 -50.89
N PRO A 53 21.67 1.91 -51.33
CA PRO A 53 22.81 1.63 -50.43
C PRO A 53 23.27 2.83 -49.57
N GLN A 54 22.75 4.03 -49.84
CA GLN A 54 23.13 5.26 -49.13
C GLN A 54 22.35 5.46 -47.82
N SER A 55 21.25 4.73 -47.60
CA SER A 55 20.44 4.84 -46.37
C SER A 55 20.90 3.89 -45.25
N ALA A 56 21.55 2.77 -45.60
CA ALA A 56 22.04 1.78 -44.64
C ALA A 56 23.33 2.20 -43.92
N PHE A 57 24.20 2.97 -44.58
CA PHE A 57 25.52 3.32 -44.03
C PHE A 57 25.48 4.39 -42.93
N LEU A 58 24.38 5.15 -42.82
CA LEU A 58 24.18 6.19 -41.81
C LEU A 58 23.30 5.74 -40.63
N GLY A 59 22.46 4.71 -40.83
CA GLY A 59 21.56 4.19 -39.80
C GLY A 59 22.27 3.36 -38.73
N ASP A 60 23.22 2.51 -39.13
CA ASP A 60 23.93 1.60 -38.22
C ASP A 60 24.80 2.32 -37.15
N PRO A 61 25.62 3.33 -37.47
CA PRO A 61 26.41 4.03 -36.45
C PRO A 61 25.56 4.89 -35.52
N VAL A 62 24.47 5.49 -36.03
CA VAL A 62 23.55 6.30 -35.22
C VAL A 62 22.68 5.40 -34.34
N SER A 63 22.27 4.23 -34.80
CA SER A 63 21.53 3.23 -34.02
C SER A 63 22.38 2.65 -32.89
N ASN A 64 23.64 2.29 -33.16
CA ASN A 64 24.56 1.81 -32.13
C ASN A 64 24.89 2.90 -31.10
N MET A 65 25.05 4.15 -31.54
CA MET A 65 25.23 5.29 -30.64
C MET A 65 23.95 5.55 -29.82
N ALA A 66 22.78 5.52 -30.44
CA ALA A 66 21.49 5.67 -29.75
C ALA A 66 21.22 4.53 -28.75
N MET A 67 21.65 3.31 -29.04
CA MET A 67 21.57 2.18 -28.11
C MET A 67 22.58 2.32 -26.95
N ALA A 68 23.78 2.83 -27.20
CA ALA A 68 24.77 3.09 -26.15
C ALA A 68 24.34 4.25 -25.23
N TYR A 69 23.84 5.35 -25.79
CA TYR A 69 23.28 6.47 -25.02
C TYR A 69 21.92 6.13 -24.38
N GLY A 70 21.10 5.32 -25.05
CA GLY A 70 19.82 4.85 -24.53
C GLY A 70 19.99 3.86 -23.38
N SER A 71 20.97 2.95 -23.47
CA SER A 71 21.30 2.04 -22.38
C SER A 71 21.97 2.76 -21.21
N SER A 72 22.79 3.79 -21.44
CA SER A 72 23.37 4.59 -20.35
C SER A 72 22.34 5.48 -19.66
N LEU A 73 21.42 6.11 -20.40
CA LEU A 73 20.29 6.85 -19.82
C LEU A 73 19.30 5.92 -19.11
N ALA A 74 19.04 4.72 -19.64
CA ALA A 74 18.21 3.73 -18.96
C ALA A 74 18.89 3.19 -17.69
N ALA A 75 20.21 2.97 -17.71
CA ALA A 75 20.97 2.57 -16.53
C ALA A 75 21.02 3.69 -15.48
N GLN A 76 21.23 4.93 -15.90
CA GLN A 76 21.24 6.10 -15.02
C GLN A 76 19.84 6.43 -14.47
N GLY A 77 18.80 6.24 -15.30
CA GLY A 77 17.40 6.32 -14.90
C GLY A 77 17.03 5.23 -13.91
N LYS A 78 17.46 3.99 -14.13
CA LYS A 78 17.29 2.89 -13.19
C LYS A 78 18.00 3.17 -11.86
N GLU A 79 19.23 3.65 -11.88
CA GLU A 79 19.97 3.97 -10.65
C GLU A 79 19.36 5.15 -9.88
N LEU A 80 18.84 6.17 -10.58
CA LEU A 80 18.09 7.26 -9.97
C LEU A 80 16.76 6.79 -9.39
N VAL A 81 16.06 5.89 -10.08
CA VAL A 81 14.81 5.29 -9.59
C VAL A 81 15.10 4.41 -8.39
N ASP A 82 16.10 3.53 -8.43
CA ASP A 82 16.47 2.66 -7.31
C ASP A 82 16.90 3.48 -6.08
N LYS A 83 17.76 4.49 -6.25
CA LYS A 83 18.23 5.34 -5.12
C LYS A 83 17.15 6.26 -4.56
N ASN A 84 16.22 6.75 -5.39
CA ASN A 84 15.16 7.65 -4.91
C ASN A 84 13.92 6.88 -4.45
N ILE A 85 13.51 5.81 -5.10
CA ILE A 85 12.38 4.99 -4.63
C ILE A 85 12.70 4.37 -3.28
N ASP A 86 13.90 3.82 -3.06
CA ASP A 86 14.29 3.30 -1.75
C ASP A 86 14.35 4.40 -0.66
N ARG A 87 14.60 5.64 -1.07
CA ARG A 87 14.67 6.81 -0.17
C ARG A 87 13.30 7.44 0.13
N PHE A 88 12.37 7.42 -0.83
CA PHE A 88 11.04 8.01 -0.66
C PHE A 88 10.01 7.00 -0.13
N ILE A 89 10.13 5.72 -0.45
CA ILE A 89 9.33 4.65 0.15
C ILE A 89 10.14 3.35 0.20
N PRO A 90 10.83 3.03 1.30
CA PRO A 90 11.54 1.76 1.41
C PRO A 90 10.52 0.63 1.22
N VAL A 91 10.71 -0.18 0.18
CA VAL A 91 9.80 -1.26 -0.23
C VAL A 91 9.54 -2.23 0.94
N THR A 92 10.46 -2.33 1.89
CA THR A 92 10.30 -3.06 3.16
C THR A 92 9.20 -2.51 4.07
N LYS A 93 9.02 -1.18 4.15
CA LYS A 93 7.89 -0.58 4.88
C LYS A 93 6.56 -0.80 4.15
N LEU A 94 6.53 -0.74 2.82
CA LEU A 94 5.33 -1.10 2.05
C LEU A 94 4.92 -2.56 2.29
N LYS A 95 5.89 -3.51 2.23
CA LYS A 95 5.64 -4.93 2.49
C LYS A 95 4.98 -5.16 3.85
N TYR A 96 5.31 -4.37 4.86
CA TYR A 96 4.69 -4.41 6.18
C TYR A 96 3.18 -4.11 6.12
N TYR A 97 2.74 -3.07 5.39
CA TYR A 97 1.32 -2.70 5.27
C TYR A 97 0.49 -3.68 4.42
N PHE A 98 1.13 -4.53 3.62
CA PHE A 98 0.49 -5.56 2.81
C PHE A 98 0.61 -6.98 3.40
N ALA A 99 1.30 -7.14 4.54
CA ALA A 99 1.41 -8.42 5.23
C ALA A 99 0.09 -8.73 5.96
N VAL A 100 -0.90 -9.23 5.22
CA VAL A 100 -2.27 -9.44 5.69
C VAL A 100 -2.75 -10.86 5.36
N ASP A 101 -3.43 -11.51 6.30
CA ASP A 101 -4.09 -12.81 6.12
C ASP A 101 -5.61 -12.67 5.92
N THR A 102 -6.26 -13.66 5.29
CA THR A 102 -7.74 -13.65 5.08
C THR A 102 -8.53 -13.53 6.40
N MET A 103 -8.06 -14.20 7.46
CA MET A 103 -8.68 -14.11 8.78
C MET A 103 -8.60 -12.70 9.38
N TYR A 104 -7.48 -12.00 9.12
CA TYR A 104 -7.33 -10.60 9.51
C TYR A 104 -8.32 -9.72 8.75
N VAL A 105 -8.42 -9.89 7.43
CA VAL A 105 -9.35 -9.11 6.59
C VAL A 105 -10.78 -9.24 7.10
N GLY A 106 -11.23 -10.46 7.39
CA GLY A 106 -12.57 -10.71 7.93
C GLY A 106 -12.80 -9.99 9.26
N LYS A 107 -11.86 -10.12 10.21
CA LYS A 107 -11.93 -9.42 11.51
C LYS A 107 -11.96 -7.91 11.35
N LYS A 108 -11.14 -7.36 10.46
CA LYS A 108 -11.02 -5.92 10.24
C LYS A 108 -12.22 -5.33 9.50
N LEU A 109 -12.77 -6.04 8.52
CA LEU A 109 -14.05 -5.66 7.92
C LEU A 109 -15.17 -5.66 8.96
N GLY A 110 -15.22 -6.68 9.82
CA GLY A 110 -16.15 -6.72 10.96
C GLY A 110 -16.00 -5.50 11.87
N LEU A 111 -14.76 -5.12 12.20
CA LEU A 111 -14.45 -3.92 12.98
C LEU A 111 -14.92 -2.62 12.29
N LEU A 112 -14.74 -2.51 10.97
CA LEU A 112 -15.16 -1.33 10.20
C LEU A 112 -16.68 -1.18 10.14
N PHE A 113 -17.43 -2.29 10.05
CA PHE A 113 -18.91 -2.25 10.07
C PHE A 113 -19.48 -2.12 11.48
N PHE A 114 -18.82 -2.74 12.47
CA PHE A 114 -19.27 -2.82 13.86
C PHE A 114 -18.17 -2.39 14.84
N PRO A 115 -17.75 -1.11 14.81
CA PRO A 115 -16.70 -0.63 15.72
C PRO A 115 -17.11 -0.74 17.19
N TYR A 116 -18.41 -0.64 17.49
CA TYR A 116 -18.94 -0.72 18.86
C TYR A 116 -18.69 -2.06 19.55
N LEU A 117 -18.53 -3.13 18.78
CA LEU A 117 -18.35 -4.47 19.32
C LEU A 117 -16.89 -4.72 19.74
N HIS A 118 -15.97 -3.86 19.32
CA HIS A 118 -14.56 -3.95 19.68
C HIS A 118 -14.31 -3.25 21.01
N GLN A 119 -13.82 -4.00 21.99
CA GLN A 119 -13.54 -3.49 23.33
C GLN A 119 -12.07 -3.07 23.48
N ASP A 120 -11.16 -3.75 22.81
CA ASP A 120 -9.71 -3.55 22.93
C ASP A 120 -9.17 -2.68 21.80
N TRP A 121 -9.21 -1.36 21.98
CA TRP A 121 -8.69 -0.42 20.99
C TRP A 121 -7.20 -0.09 21.17
N GLU A 122 -6.59 -0.55 22.25
CA GLU A 122 -5.17 -0.33 22.52
C GLU A 122 -4.32 -1.05 21.46
N VAL A 123 -3.38 -0.33 20.88
CA VAL A 123 -2.36 -0.92 20.00
C VAL A 123 -1.39 -1.66 20.91
N GLN A 124 -1.28 -2.99 20.78
CA GLN A 124 -0.35 -3.76 21.59
C GLN A 124 1.08 -3.51 21.10
N TYR A 125 1.78 -2.57 21.74
CA TYR A 125 3.20 -2.35 21.55
C TYR A 125 3.97 -3.45 22.28
N GLN A 126 4.34 -4.52 21.58
CA GLN A 126 5.35 -5.45 22.07
C GLN A 126 6.73 -4.80 21.90
N GLN A 127 7.21 -4.16 22.97
CA GLN A 127 8.60 -3.75 23.24
C GLN A 127 9.49 -3.56 22.00
N ASP A 128 9.55 -2.31 21.52
CA ASP A 128 10.58 -1.74 20.63
C ASP A 128 10.72 -2.29 19.19
N THR A 129 9.72 -3.03 18.68
CA THR A 129 9.60 -3.26 17.22
C THR A 129 8.16 -3.05 16.73
N PRO A 130 7.93 -2.37 15.59
CA PRO A 130 6.58 -2.25 15.02
C PRO A 130 6.00 -3.64 14.72
N VAL A 131 4.91 -4.00 15.40
CA VAL A 131 4.24 -5.29 15.28
C VAL A 131 3.41 -5.33 13.99
N ALA A 132 3.75 -6.23 13.07
CA ALA A 132 3.10 -6.36 11.77
C ALA A 132 1.56 -6.49 11.88
N PRO A 133 0.79 -5.93 10.92
CA PRO A 133 -0.68 -5.93 10.98
C PRO A 133 -1.33 -7.30 11.20
N ARG A 134 -0.66 -8.42 10.87
CA ARG A 134 -1.14 -9.78 11.17
C ARG A 134 -1.46 -10.02 12.65
N PHE A 135 -0.77 -9.33 13.56
CA PHE A 135 -0.84 -9.59 15.01
C PHE A 135 -1.66 -8.54 15.77
N ASP A 136 -1.94 -7.39 15.18
CA ASP A 136 -2.80 -6.35 15.76
C ASP A 136 -3.82 -5.83 14.73
N VAL A 137 -5.11 -6.05 15.00
CA VAL A 137 -6.22 -5.59 14.15
C VAL A 137 -6.28 -4.05 14.10
N ASN A 138 -5.78 -3.37 15.13
CA ASN A 138 -5.73 -1.92 15.25
C ASN A 138 -4.55 -1.29 14.49
N ALA A 139 -3.60 -2.08 13.99
CA ALA A 139 -2.52 -1.59 13.14
C ALA A 139 -3.04 -1.17 11.75
N PRO A 140 -2.55 -0.05 11.18
CA PRO A 140 -2.91 0.39 9.84
C PRO A 140 -2.44 -0.61 8.78
N ASP A 141 -3.29 -0.87 7.79
CA ASP A 141 -2.99 -1.70 6.63
C ASP A 141 -3.36 -0.95 5.35
N LEU A 142 -2.59 -1.18 4.29
CA LEU A 142 -2.85 -0.56 2.97
C LEU A 142 -3.59 -1.53 2.04
N TYR A 143 -3.61 -2.82 2.36
CA TYR A 143 -4.30 -3.84 1.58
C TYR A 143 -5.81 -3.59 1.48
N ILE A 144 -6.51 -3.42 2.61
CA ILE A 144 -7.96 -3.22 2.64
C ILE A 144 -8.34 -1.90 1.94
N PRO A 145 -7.71 -0.75 2.24
CA PRO A 145 -7.96 0.50 1.52
C PRO A 145 -7.74 0.40 0.00
N ALA A 146 -6.65 -0.23 -0.44
CA ALA A 146 -6.35 -0.37 -1.86
C ALA A 146 -7.37 -1.27 -2.58
N MET A 147 -7.67 -2.43 -1.99
CA MET A 147 -8.66 -3.36 -2.54
C MET A 147 -10.07 -2.76 -2.53
N ALA A 148 -10.43 -2.02 -1.47
CA ALA A 148 -11.70 -1.33 -1.38
C ALA A 148 -11.79 -0.19 -2.41
N PHE A 149 -10.72 0.55 -2.68
CA PHE A 149 -10.72 1.56 -3.74
C PHE A 149 -11.00 0.94 -5.12
N ILE A 150 -10.29 -0.14 -5.48
CA ILE A 150 -10.50 -0.84 -6.76
C ILE A 150 -11.92 -1.39 -6.84
N THR A 151 -12.38 -2.05 -5.77
CA THR A 151 -13.74 -2.62 -5.71
C THR A 151 -14.80 -1.55 -5.80
N TYR A 152 -14.59 -0.40 -5.16
CA TYR A 152 -15.50 0.74 -5.25
C TYR A 152 -15.63 1.25 -6.68
N VAL A 153 -14.52 1.42 -7.41
CA VAL A 153 -14.55 1.81 -8.82
C VAL A 153 -15.33 0.79 -9.64
N LEU A 154 -15.09 -0.51 -9.44
CA LEU A 154 -15.83 -1.57 -10.14
C LEU A 154 -17.33 -1.57 -9.83
N VAL A 155 -17.70 -1.42 -8.56
CA VAL A 155 -19.11 -1.37 -8.13
C VAL A 155 -19.80 -0.10 -8.60
N ALA A 156 -19.11 1.03 -8.65
CA ALA A 156 -19.62 2.26 -9.25
C ALA A 156 -19.85 2.09 -10.77
N GLY A 157 -18.91 1.43 -11.47
CA GLY A 157 -19.08 1.07 -12.88
C GLY A 157 -20.28 0.14 -13.11
N LEU A 158 -20.46 -0.86 -12.24
CA LEU A 158 -21.64 -1.73 -12.25
C LEU A 158 -22.93 -0.93 -12.04
N ALA A 159 -22.96 -0.04 -11.05
CA ALA A 159 -24.13 0.81 -10.79
C ALA A 159 -24.49 1.71 -11.99
N LEU A 160 -23.49 2.31 -12.64
CA LEU A 160 -23.69 3.08 -13.87
C LEU A 160 -24.15 2.22 -15.05
N GLY A 161 -23.64 0.98 -15.15
CA GLY A 161 -24.03 0.00 -16.15
C GLY A 161 -25.48 -0.45 -16.01
N THR A 162 -25.96 -0.69 -14.79
CA THR A 162 -27.38 -1.03 -14.55
C THR A 162 -28.36 0.09 -14.89
N GLN A 163 -27.86 1.31 -15.11
CA GLN A 163 -28.65 2.49 -15.44
C GLN A 163 -28.47 2.94 -16.90
N ASP A 164 -27.85 2.10 -17.75
CA ASP A 164 -27.53 2.41 -19.16
C ASP A 164 -26.70 3.70 -19.35
N ARG A 165 -25.95 4.11 -18.31
CA ARG A 165 -25.07 5.29 -18.32
C ARG A 165 -23.60 4.92 -18.25
N PHE A 166 -23.26 3.70 -18.65
CA PHE A 166 -21.87 3.28 -18.64
C PHE A 166 -21.09 4.05 -19.71
N SER A 167 -20.10 4.80 -19.25
CA SER A 167 -19.06 5.36 -20.10
C SER A 167 -17.72 5.17 -19.38
N PRO A 168 -16.66 4.71 -20.07
CA PRO A 168 -15.33 4.59 -19.49
C PRO A 168 -14.83 5.94 -18.97
N ASP A 169 -15.27 7.06 -19.56
CA ASP A 169 -14.92 8.41 -19.11
C ASP A 169 -15.48 8.72 -17.72
N LEU A 170 -16.73 8.30 -17.44
CA LEU A 170 -17.35 8.49 -16.12
C LEU A 170 -16.68 7.63 -15.06
N LEU A 171 -16.26 6.41 -15.42
CA LEU A 171 -15.54 5.52 -14.52
C LEU A 171 -14.16 6.09 -14.16
N GLY A 172 -13.43 6.60 -15.17
CA GLY A 172 -12.16 7.29 -14.97
C GLY A 172 -12.31 8.58 -14.16
N LEU A 173 -13.35 9.37 -14.42
CA LEU A 173 -13.67 10.58 -13.64
C LEU A 173 -14.00 10.24 -12.18
N GLN A 174 -14.73 9.14 -11.94
CA GLN A 174 -15.04 8.69 -10.59
C GLN A 174 -13.80 8.21 -9.83
N ALA A 175 -12.95 7.41 -10.49
CA ALA A 175 -11.70 6.94 -9.89
C ALA A 175 -10.74 8.10 -9.59
N SER A 176 -10.55 9.01 -10.54
CA SER A 176 -9.69 10.18 -10.39
C SER A 176 -10.22 11.17 -9.34
N SER A 177 -11.54 11.42 -9.30
CA SER A 177 -12.14 12.28 -8.28
C SER A 177 -12.01 11.69 -6.86
N ALA A 178 -12.23 10.39 -6.69
CA ALA A 178 -12.02 9.71 -5.41
C ALA A 178 -10.55 9.79 -4.96
N LEU A 179 -9.60 9.57 -5.87
CA LEU A 179 -8.18 9.70 -5.59
C LEU A 179 -7.75 11.14 -5.29
N ALA A 180 -8.34 12.11 -6.00
CA ALA A 180 -8.10 13.54 -5.77
C ALA A 180 -8.59 13.98 -4.39
N TRP A 181 -9.79 13.55 -3.97
CA TRP A 181 -10.31 13.81 -2.62
C TRP A 181 -9.45 13.17 -1.54
N LEU A 182 -9.01 11.92 -1.72
CA LEU A 182 -8.10 11.25 -0.80
C LEU A 182 -6.78 12.02 -0.66
N THR A 183 -6.20 12.45 -1.79
CA THR A 183 -4.97 13.25 -1.80
C THR A 183 -5.16 14.58 -1.09
N LEU A 184 -6.28 15.27 -1.35
CA LEU A 184 -6.63 16.53 -0.71
C LEU A 184 -6.80 16.36 0.81
N GLU A 185 -7.45 15.30 1.27
CA GLU A 185 -7.59 15.01 2.71
C GLU A 185 -6.23 14.78 3.37
N VAL A 186 -5.36 13.97 2.76
CA VAL A 186 -4.00 13.72 3.30
C VAL A 186 -3.24 15.04 3.40
N LEU A 187 -3.25 15.85 2.34
CA LEU A 187 -2.58 17.16 2.35
C LEU A 187 -3.19 18.11 3.38
N ALA A 188 -4.51 18.15 3.52
CA ALA A 188 -5.18 18.98 4.51
C ALA A 188 -4.81 18.57 5.94
N ILE A 189 -4.69 17.26 6.23
CA ILE A 189 -4.26 16.77 7.54
C ILE A 189 -2.79 17.09 7.79
N LEU A 190 -1.91 16.84 6.81
CA LEU A 190 -0.48 17.18 6.92
C LEU A 190 -0.28 18.67 7.15
N LEU A 191 -0.99 19.52 6.40
CA LEU A 191 -0.98 20.96 6.58
C LEU A 191 -1.50 21.34 7.98
N SER A 192 -2.57 20.71 8.44
CA SER A 192 -3.11 20.99 9.77
C SER A 192 -2.15 20.59 10.89
N LEU A 193 -1.51 19.41 10.79
CA LEU A 193 -0.51 18.95 11.76
C LEU A 193 0.72 19.88 11.76
N TYR A 194 1.15 20.33 10.58
CA TYR A 194 2.22 21.29 10.41
C TYR A 194 1.90 22.65 11.06
N LEU A 195 0.69 23.20 10.84
CA LEU A 195 0.26 24.46 11.44
C LEU A 195 0.14 24.39 12.97
N VAL A 196 -0.26 23.23 13.50
CA VAL A 196 -0.29 22.98 14.97
C VAL A 196 1.12 22.69 15.52
N THR A 197 2.15 22.75 14.65
CA THR A 197 3.57 22.53 14.93
C THR A 197 3.80 21.21 15.66
N VAL A 198 2.98 20.19 15.39
CA VAL A 198 3.10 18.89 16.03
C VAL A 198 4.06 18.04 15.22
N ASN A 199 5.25 17.79 15.77
CA ASN A 199 6.09 16.71 15.30
C ASN A 199 5.31 15.42 15.60
N THR A 200 4.78 14.81 14.54
CA THR A 200 4.05 13.56 14.65
C THR A 200 4.79 12.56 13.79
N ASP A 201 5.15 11.41 14.34
CA ASP A 201 5.78 10.32 13.58
C ASP A 201 4.76 9.55 12.72
N LEU A 202 3.54 10.07 12.58
CA LEU A 202 2.50 9.57 11.68
C LEU A 202 3.01 9.65 10.24
N THR A 203 3.29 8.49 9.66
CA THR A 203 3.71 8.45 8.26
C THR A 203 2.54 8.82 7.36
N THR A 204 2.83 9.45 6.23
CA THR A 204 1.82 9.72 5.19
C THR A 204 1.06 8.45 4.78
N ILE A 205 1.72 7.29 4.86
CA ILE A 205 1.16 5.98 4.55
C ILE A 205 0.06 5.58 5.55
N ASP A 206 0.26 5.84 6.84
CA ASP A 206 -0.76 5.59 7.88
C ASP A 206 -2.00 6.45 7.64
N LEU A 207 -1.83 7.73 7.27
CA LEU A 207 -2.94 8.62 6.95
C LEU A 207 -3.74 8.12 5.75
N VAL A 208 -3.06 7.69 4.69
CA VAL A 208 -3.70 7.09 3.50
C VAL A 208 -4.48 5.84 3.90
N ALA A 209 -3.90 4.98 4.75
CA ALA A 209 -4.59 3.78 5.24
C ALA A 209 -5.88 4.12 6.00
N PHE A 210 -5.82 5.04 6.96
CA PHE A 210 -6.99 5.42 7.76
C PHE A 210 -8.11 6.07 6.95
N LEU A 211 -7.75 7.00 6.06
CA LEU A 211 -8.73 7.68 5.20
C LEU A 211 -9.33 6.75 4.16
N GLY A 212 -8.59 5.74 3.70
CA GLY A 212 -9.06 4.81 2.69
C GLY A 212 -10.04 3.75 3.20
N TYR A 213 -10.18 3.53 4.50
CA TYR A 213 -11.18 2.57 5.02
C TYR A 213 -12.62 2.94 4.70
N LYS A 214 -12.91 4.22 4.42
CA LYS A 214 -14.26 4.68 4.06
C LYS A 214 -14.82 4.00 2.80
N TYR A 215 -13.93 3.57 1.89
CA TYR A 215 -14.34 2.91 0.66
C TYR A 215 -15.10 1.60 0.92
N VAL A 216 -14.79 0.90 2.03
CA VAL A 216 -15.52 -0.31 2.46
C VAL A 216 -17.00 0.01 2.72
N GLY A 217 -17.26 1.09 3.46
CA GLY A 217 -18.63 1.54 3.75
C GLY A 217 -19.36 2.03 2.50
N MET A 218 -18.66 2.72 1.59
CA MET A 218 -19.20 3.19 0.32
C MET A 218 -19.63 2.02 -0.58
N ILE A 219 -18.82 0.96 -0.69
CA ILE A 219 -19.17 -0.26 -1.43
C ILE A 219 -20.46 -0.86 -0.88
N GLY A 220 -20.55 -1.04 0.44
CA GLY A 220 -21.75 -1.59 1.09
C GLY A 220 -23.01 -0.77 0.80
N GLY A 221 -22.90 0.56 0.88
CA GLY A 221 -24.00 1.47 0.55
C GLY A 221 -24.45 1.34 -0.91
N VAL A 222 -23.52 1.37 -1.87
CA VAL A 222 -23.85 1.27 -3.30
C VAL A 222 -24.45 -0.10 -3.64
N LEU A 223 -23.88 -1.21 -3.15
CA LEU A 223 -24.42 -2.55 -3.38
C LEU A 223 -25.85 -2.70 -2.84
N MET A 224 -26.11 -2.20 -1.64
CA MET A 224 -27.46 -2.23 -1.06
C MET A 224 -28.41 -1.29 -1.80
N GLY A 225 -27.90 -0.20 -2.38
CA GLY A 225 -28.61 0.63 -3.32
C GLY A 225 -29.05 -0.10 -4.59
N LEU A 226 -28.21 -0.99 -5.12
CA LEU A 226 -28.53 -1.79 -6.30
C LEU A 226 -29.55 -2.90 -5.99
N LEU A 227 -29.49 -3.50 -4.79
CA LEU A 227 -30.37 -4.60 -4.41
C LEU A 227 -31.75 -4.15 -3.90
N PHE A 228 -31.78 -3.06 -3.12
CA PHE A 228 -32.98 -2.59 -2.38
C PHE A 228 -33.38 -1.15 -2.73
N GLY A 229 -32.78 -0.56 -3.77
CA GLY A 229 -33.03 0.81 -4.20
C GLY A 229 -32.55 1.85 -3.19
N LYS A 230 -33.12 3.07 -3.27
CA LYS A 230 -32.75 4.21 -2.41
C LYS A 230 -32.78 3.91 -0.92
N ILE A 231 -33.77 3.13 -0.49
CA ILE A 231 -33.99 2.82 0.93
C ILE A 231 -32.78 2.02 1.45
N GLY A 232 -32.35 0.99 0.72
CA GLY A 232 -31.16 0.21 1.07
C GLY A 232 -29.89 1.05 1.08
N TYR A 233 -29.73 1.92 0.08
CA TYR A 233 -28.60 2.84 0.00
C TYR A 233 -28.50 3.75 1.24
N TYR A 234 -29.57 4.49 1.57
CA TYR A 234 -29.52 5.45 2.68
C TYR A 234 -29.42 4.76 4.04
N LEU A 235 -30.07 3.61 4.25
CA LEU A 235 -29.97 2.87 5.51
C LEU A 235 -28.55 2.36 5.76
N VAL A 236 -27.96 1.68 4.77
CA VAL A 236 -26.62 1.10 4.92
C VAL A 236 -25.54 2.18 4.90
N LEU A 237 -25.66 3.20 4.04
CA LEU A 237 -24.75 4.33 4.05
C LEU A 237 -24.81 5.06 5.40
N GLY A 238 -26.01 5.30 5.93
CA GLY A 238 -26.20 5.91 7.25
C GLY A 238 -25.49 5.11 8.35
N TRP A 239 -25.69 3.79 8.37
CA TRP A 239 -24.98 2.90 9.30
C TRP A 239 -23.46 3.01 9.15
N CYS A 240 -22.94 2.89 7.93
CA CYS A 240 -21.51 2.99 7.64
C CYS A 240 -20.92 4.36 8.00
N CYS A 241 -21.68 5.45 7.85
CA CYS A 241 -21.30 6.80 8.25
C CYS A 241 -21.07 6.91 9.76
N VAL A 242 -21.97 6.36 10.58
CA VAL A 242 -21.77 6.36 12.03
C VAL A 242 -20.61 5.44 12.40
N SER A 243 -20.50 4.26 11.78
CA SER A 243 -19.41 3.32 12.05
C SER A 243 -18.03 3.92 11.71
N ILE A 244 -17.85 4.54 10.53
CA ILE A 244 -16.56 5.16 10.17
C ILE A 244 -16.21 6.33 11.09
N PHE A 245 -17.21 7.12 11.52
CA PHE A 245 -17.00 8.23 12.43
C PHE A 245 -16.46 7.74 13.78
N VAL A 246 -17.08 6.71 14.34
CA VAL A 246 -16.66 6.09 15.61
C VAL A 246 -15.29 5.43 15.49
N PHE A 247 -15.07 4.68 14.40
CA PHE A 247 -13.78 4.06 14.11
C PHE A 247 -12.67 5.10 14.01
N MET A 248 -12.87 6.19 13.26
CA MET A 248 -11.87 7.23 13.10
C MET A 248 -11.55 7.94 14.41
N ILE A 249 -12.57 8.26 15.21
CA ILE A 249 -12.33 8.86 16.53
C ILE A 249 -11.51 7.92 17.40
N ARG A 250 -11.87 6.65 17.48
CA ARG A 250 -11.16 5.69 18.35
C ARG A 250 -9.72 5.48 17.89
N THR A 251 -9.52 5.21 16.61
CA THR A 251 -8.20 4.86 16.05
C THR A 251 -7.25 6.07 16.01
N LEU A 252 -7.71 7.23 15.53
CA LEU A 252 -6.87 8.44 15.45
C LEU A 252 -6.61 9.03 16.83
N ARG A 253 -7.60 9.04 17.73
CA ARG A 253 -7.40 9.53 19.10
C ARG A 253 -6.33 8.72 19.79
N LEU A 254 -6.36 7.39 19.69
CA LEU A 254 -5.38 6.54 20.36
C LEU A 254 -3.98 6.73 19.79
N LYS A 255 -3.83 6.84 18.47
CA LYS A 255 -2.51 7.07 17.86
C LYS A 255 -1.95 8.47 18.16
N ILE A 256 -2.78 9.52 18.11
CA ILE A 256 -2.32 10.89 18.37
C ILE A 256 -2.12 11.16 19.87
N LEU A 257 -2.91 10.53 20.77
CA LEU A 257 -2.70 10.67 22.22
C LEU A 257 -1.58 9.78 22.74
N ALA A 258 -1.39 8.56 22.23
CA ALA A 258 -0.29 7.68 22.64
C ALA A 258 1.06 8.34 22.32
N GLU A 259 1.18 8.95 21.15
CA GLU A 259 2.38 9.69 20.75
C GLU A 259 2.61 10.93 21.63
N ALA A 260 1.54 11.65 21.99
CA ALA A 260 1.63 12.79 22.91
C ALA A 260 2.14 12.40 24.31
N ALA A 261 1.86 11.17 24.74
CA ALA A 261 2.36 10.64 26.01
C ALA A 261 3.83 10.21 25.91
N ALA A 262 4.29 9.74 24.74
CA ALA A 262 5.69 9.39 24.48
C ALA A 262 6.62 10.61 24.41
N GLU A 263 6.11 11.77 23.99
CA GLU A 263 6.88 13.04 23.89
C GLU A 263 7.24 13.65 25.28
N GLY A 264 6.89 12.99 26.39
CA GLY A 264 7.53 13.19 27.69
C GLY A 264 7.22 14.49 28.46
N ILE A 265 6.24 15.29 28.03
CA ILE A 265 5.79 16.48 28.81
C ILE A 265 4.35 16.26 29.27
N PRO A 266 4.12 16.14 30.59
CA PRO A 266 2.80 15.82 31.09
C PRO A 266 1.92 17.09 31.11
N VAL A 267 0.60 16.84 30.99
CA VAL A 267 -0.48 17.71 31.48
C VAL A 267 -0.94 18.87 30.56
N ARG A 268 -2.05 18.60 29.84
CA ARG A 268 -3.21 19.52 29.73
C ARG A 268 -2.94 20.93 29.14
N GLY A 269 -2.21 21.01 28.03
CA GLY A 269 -2.11 22.24 27.23
C GLY A 269 -3.24 22.38 26.19
N ALA A 270 -3.58 23.63 25.82
CA ALA A 270 -4.52 23.96 24.73
C ALA A 270 -4.24 23.20 23.42
N ARG A 271 -2.98 22.80 23.20
CA ARG A 271 -2.54 22.00 22.04
C ARG A 271 -3.13 20.58 22.02
N ASN A 272 -3.34 19.94 23.17
CA ASN A 272 -4.02 18.63 23.23
C ASN A 272 -5.52 18.76 22.90
N GLN A 273 -6.15 19.87 23.34
CA GLN A 273 -7.53 20.17 22.94
C GLN A 273 -7.62 20.42 21.44
N LEU A 274 -6.66 21.14 20.85
CA LEU A 274 -6.60 21.37 19.41
C LEU A 274 -6.41 20.07 18.61
N ARG A 275 -5.57 19.14 19.09
CA ARG A 275 -5.43 17.79 18.50
C ARG A 275 -6.75 17.00 18.58
N MET A 276 -7.46 17.10 19.70
CA MET A 276 -8.78 16.47 19.85
C MET A 276 -9.82 17.10 18.90
N TYR A 277 -9.84 18.42 18.76
CA TYR A 277 -10.72 19.08 17.79
C TYR A 277 -10.37 18.72 16.35
N LEU A 278 -9.07 18.64 16.02
CA LEU A 278 -8.60 18.22 14.70
C LEU A 278 -9.08 16.80 14.36
N THR A 279 -8.88 15.84 15.27
CA THR A 279 -9.33 14.45 15.06
C THR A 279 -10.84 14.34 14.91
N MET A 280 -11.61 15.09 15.71
CA MET A 280 -13.06 15.17 15.58
C MET A 280 -13.48 15.77 14.22
N ALA A 281 -12.80 16.82 13.76
CA ALA A 281 -13.07 17.44 12.46
C ALA A 281 -12.79 16.48 11.30
N VAL A 282 -11.65 15.78 11.33
CA VAL A 282 -11.29 14.77 10.33
C VAL A 282 -12.31 13.64 10.30
N ALA A 283 -12.72 13.14 11.47
CA ALA A 283 -13.74 12.11 11.57
C ALA A 283 -15.10 12.58 11.03
N ALA A 284 -15.52 13.81 11.36
CA ALA A 284 -16.78 14.40 10.88
C ALA A 284 -16.80 14.65 9.36
N ALA A 285 -15.64 14.90 8.75
CA ALA A 285 -15.53 15.04 7.30
C ALA A 285 -15.76 13.72 6.54
N GLN A 286 -15.50 12.55 7.16
CA GLN A 286 -15.59 11.26 6.48
C GLN A 286 -17.02 10.94 5.97
N PRO A 287 -18.08 11.03 6.79
CA PRO A 287 -19.46 10.83 6.32
C PRO A 287 -19.87 11.75 5.17
N LEU A 288 -19.45 13.01 5.22
CA LEU A 288 -19.78 14.01 4.19
C LEU A 288 -19.16 13.61 2.84
N LEU A 289 -17.90 13.18 2.85
CA LEU A 289 -17.21 12.73 1.64
C LEU A 289 -17.77 11.40 1.12
N MET A 290 -18.13 10.48 2.00
CA MET A 290 -18.79 9.23 1.59
C MET A 290 -20.11 9.50 0.87
N TYR A 291 -20.94 10.39 1.42
CA TYR A 291 -22.18 10.81 0.78
C TYR A 291 -21.90 11.50 -0.57
N TRP A 292 -21.00 12.49 -0.59
CA TRP A 292 -20.65 13.23 -1.80
C TRP A 292 -20.15 12.34 -2.94
N LEU A 293 -19.32 11.34 -2.64
CA LEU A 293 -18.78 10.44 -3.65
C LEU A 293 -19.81 9.42 -4.16
N THR A 294 -20.86 9.10 -3.38
CA THR A 294 -21.78 8.00 -3.72
C THR A 294 -23.19 8.43 -4.14
N PHE A 295 -23.66 9.64 -3.80
CA PHE A 295 -25.07 10.02 -3.98
C PHE A 295 -25.54 9.98 -5.45
N HIS A 296 -24.64 10.21 -6.41
CA HIS A 296 -24.97 10.23 -7.83
C HIS A 296 -25.03 8.84 -8.47
N LEU A 297 -24.54 7.81 -7.77
CA LEU A 297 -24.46 6.43 -8.27
C LEU A 297 -25.78 5.67 -8.12
N VAL A 298 -26.59 5.98 -7.12
CA VAL A 298 -27.87 5.28 -6.86
C VAL A 298 -29.02 6.24 -7.07
N ARG A 299 -29.97 5.88 -7.94
CA ARG A 299 -31.07 6.74 -8.39
C ARG A 299 -32.46 6.26 -8.04
#